data_AF-A0A3D0H021-F1
#
_entry.id   AF-A0A3D0H021-F1
#
_cell.length_a   1.000
_cell.length_b   1.000
_cell.length_c   1.000
_cell.angle_alpha   90.00
_cell.angle_beta   90.00
_cell.angle_gamma   90.00
#
_symmetry.space_group_name_H-M   'P 1'
#
loop_
_entity.id
_entity.type
_entity.pdbx_description
1 polymer ?
#
loop_
_entity_poly.entity_id
_entity_poly.type
_entity_poly.pdbx_seq_one_letter_code
_entity_poly.pdbx_strand_id
1 'polypeptide(L)'
;FFVVSGSIDHRGREIQPIDPVEIETIRSRLLADGIRHIGVVTKFSVRNPKQELQIQEILGEGFEYVILGHRISGHLNFPRRIATAYLNCAVYPVYQRFFDAVREGMEREGLGFPIYVLKADGGTMSLDASLACPGQTILSGPAASVVGSLPFASSRGDTLVLDIGGTTTDMALLVDQVPLLAPLGVELGAFKTLIRSLQSHSIALGGDSLVRIADGQLQIGPDRLGPAMAYGGPKPTPTDALFVLGRETVGDGYAAWRGIEKLAGQLGQSPEQTAQRIIDQACATILESARQMVARINRRPVYTVHELLDGYQVTPAHILVLGGPAAHFAHYIGSATDLEVAVVPRWQVANAVGAAIARTTCEVTLFADTERGFASAPEEAFSRPVTSSFGRLEAVELAHELLRNKAIREGADDRDLEIDLVEDSQFNMVRDFYTTGRNIRITVQIRPGLIHDYRRVEDTSTPAASE
;
A
#
# COMPACT_ATOMS: atom_id res chain seq x y z
N PHE A 1 14.35 -22.93 -3.70
CA PHE A 1 15.38 -21.90 -3.44
C PHE A 1 16.74 -22.59 -3.35
N PHE A 2 17.82 -21.87 -3.59
CA PHE A 2 19.19 -22.36 -3.38
C PHE A 2 19.77 -21.64 -2.17
N VAL A 3 20.50 -22.37 -1.33
CA VAL A 3 21.33 -21.80 -0.27
C VAL A 3 22.76 -21.83 -0.76
N VAL A 4 23.49 -20.75 -0.54
CA VAL A 4 24.87 -20.59 -1.00
C VAL A 4 25.77 -20.29 0.18
N SER A 5 27.04 -20.63 0.03
CA SER A 5 28.12 -20.29 0.95
C SER A 5 28.30 -18.78 1.04
N GLY A 6 28.66 -18.29 2.23
CA GLY A 6 28.84 -16.87 2.50
C GLY A 6 28.21 -16.46 3.84
N SER A 7 28.88 -15.56 4.54
CA SER A 7 28.40 -15.08 5.84
C SER A 7 28.84 -13.65 6.13
N ILE A 8 27.87 -12.81 6.48
CA ILE A 8 28.07 -11.48 7.04
C ILE A 8 27.50 -11.49 8.46
N ASP A 9 28.25 -10.92 9.42
CA ASP A 9 27.79 -10.82 10.80
C ASP A 9 26.82 -9.65 11.02
N HIS A 10 26.25 -9.56 12.21
CA HIS A 10 25.32 -8.49 12.54
C HIS A 10 25.94 -7.10 12.39
N ARG A 11 27.27 -6.92 12.49
CA ARG A 11 27.96 -5.64 12.30
C ARG A 11 28.25 -5.32 10.83
N GLY A 12 27.86 -6.18 9.89
CA GLY A 12 28.19 -6.01 8.46
C GLY A 12 29.62 -6.42 8.12
N ARG A 13 30.32 -7.18 8.98
CA ARG A 13 31.64 -7.73 8.67
C ARG A 13 31.48 -9.04 7.93
N GLU A 14 32.22 -9.20 6.85
CA GLU A 14 32.30 -10.47 6.14
C GLU A 14 33.10 -11.47 6.98
N ILE A 15 32.48 -12.62 7.27
CA ILE A 15 33.05 -13.73 8.05
C ILE A 15 33.51 -14.84 7.12
N GLN A 16 32.74 -15.11 6.08
CA GLN A 16 33.05 -16.12 5.07
C GLN A 16 32.68 -15.56 3.69
N PRO A 17 33.59 -15.62 2.70
CA PRO A 17 33.28 -15.20 1.34
C PRO A 17 32.29 -16.18 0.69
N ILE A 18 31.63 -15.73 -0.38
CA ILE A 18 30.85 -16.61 -1.26
C ILE A 18 31.78 -17.56 -2.04
N ASP A 19 31.27 -18.69 -2.48
CA ASP A 19 31.98 -19.59 -3.41
C ASP A 19 31.55 -19.31 -4.86
N PRO A 20 32.40 -18.70 -5.70
CA PRO A 20 32.02 -18.37 -7.07
C PRO A 20 31.67 -19.58 -7.93
N VAL A 21 32.28 -20.75 -7.69
CA VAL A 21 32.03 -21.97 -8.45
C VAL A 21 30.64 -22.52 -8.13
N GLU A 22 30.23 -22.43 -6.87
CA GLU A 22 28.86 -22.76 -6.44
C GLU A 22 27.84 -21.86 -7.15
N ILE A 23 28.08 -20.55 -7.19
CA ILE A 23 27.18 -19.60 -7.87
C ILE A 23 27.10 -19.88 -9.37
N GLU A 24 28.22 -20.14 -10.05
CA GLU A 24 28.22 -20.45 -11.49
C GLU A 24 27.50 -21.77 -11.80
N THR A 25 27.62 -22.76 -10.91
CA THR A 25 26.90 -24.03 -11.03
C THR A 25 25.39 -23.82 -10.90
N ILE A 26 24.96 -23.02 -9.92
CA ILE A 26 23.55 -22.66 -9.72
C ILE A 26 23.04 -21.85 -10.92
N ARG A 27 23.81 -20.88 -11.41
CA ARG A 27 23.51 -20.09 -12.62
C ARG A 27 23.22 -21.00 -13.82
N SER A 28 24.15 -21.91 -14.11
CA SER A 28 24.03 -22.86 -15.23
C SER A 28 22.76 -23.70 -15.12
N ARG A 29 22.43 -24.17 -13.91
CA ARG A 29 21.20 -24.93 -13.64
C ARG A 29 19.95 -24.08 -13.83
N LEU A 30 19.90 -22.88 -13.26
CA LEU A 30 18.76 -21.97 -13.40
C LEU A 30 18.48 -21.65 -14.88
N LEU A 31 19.53 -21.39 -15.67
CA LEU A 31 19.39 -21.13 -17.09
C LEU A 31 18.86 -22.33 -17.87
N ALA A 32 19.36 -23.54 -17.56
CA ALA A 32 18.93 -24.80 -18.16
C ALA A 32 17.46 -25.13 -17.82
N ASP A 33 17.02 -24.81 -16.60
CA ASP A 33 15.63 -24.98 -16.14
C ASP A 33 14.68 -23.90 -16.70
N GLY A 34 15.18 -22.99 -17.55
CA GLY A 34 14.39 -21.91 -18.16
C GLY A 34 14.04 -20.77 -17.19
N ILE A 35 14.67 -20.70 -16.03
CA ILE A 35 14.46 -19.64 -15.05
C ILE A 35 15.22 -18.39 -15.51
N ARG A 36 14.52 -17.25 -15.59
CA ARG A 36 15.05 -15.96 -16.08
C ARG A 36 14.94 -14.81 -15.08
N HIS A 37 14.28 -15.02 -13.95
CA HIS A 37 14.07 -14.02 -12.90
C HIS A 37 14.63 -14.52 -11.57
N ILE A 38 15.49 -13.74 -10.93
CA ILE A 38 16.22 -14.17 -9.72
C ILE A 38 16.12 -13.11 -8.62
N GLY A 39 15.86 -13.57 -7.40
CA GLY A 39 16.05 -12.78 -6.19
C GLY A 39 17.29 -13.24 -5.44
N VAL A 40 18.20 -12.31 -5.16
CA VAL A 40 19.43 -12.55 -4.38
C VAL A 40 19.30 -11.82 -3.05
N VAL A 41 19.22 -12.58 -1.95
CA VAL A 41 19.05 -11.99 -0.61
C VAL A 41 20.04 -12.65 0.35
N THR A 42 20.96 -11.85 0.90
CA THR A 42 21.91 -12.29 1.93
C THR A 42 21.61 -11.67 3.30
N LYS A 43 22.13 -12.29 4.35
CA LYS A 43 21.93 -11.83 5.73
C LYS A 43 22.68 -10.51 5.92
N PHE A 44 22.04 -9.54 6.58
CA PHE A 44 22.58 -8.20 6.84
C PHE A 44 23.06 -7.43 5.59
N SER A 45 22.53 -7.73 4.40
CA SER A 45 22.87 -7.02 3.16
C SER A 45 22.57 -5.51 3.19
N VAL A 46 21.60 -5.09 4.01
CA VAL A 46 21.29 -3.68 4.33
C VAL A 46 22.37 -2.97 5.16
N ARG A 47 23.39 -3.70 5.64
CA ARG A 47 24.58 -3.14 6.30
C ARG A 47 25.82 -3.29 5.42
N ASN A 48 25.88 -4.37 4.64
CA ASN A 48 26.97 -4.65 3.72
C ASN A 48 26.44 -5.45 2.51
N PRO A 49 26.21 -4.79 1.35
CA PRO A 49 25.62 -5.43 0.17
C PRO A 49 26.64 -6.24 -0.65
N LYS A 50 27.91 -6.29 -0.25
CA LYS A 50 29.02 -6.86 -1.04
C LYS A 50 28.69 -8.22 -1.65
N GLN A 51 28.19 -9.15 -0.86
CA GLN A 51 27.91 -10.51 -1.35
C GLN A 51 26.76 -10.56 -2.35
N GLU A 52 25.72 -9.73 -2.20
CA GLU A 52 24.63 -9.67 -3.20
C GLU A 52 25.14 -9.09 -4.53
N LEU A 53 26.01 -8.07 -4.47
CA LEU A 53 26.61 -7.46 -5.65
C LEU A 53 27.57 -8.44 -6.36
N GLN A 54 28.39 -9.18 -5.62
CA GLN A 54 29.28 -10.19 -6.19
C GLN A 54 28.49 -11.34 -6.83
N ILE A 55 27.41 -11.79 -6.19
CA ILE A 55 26.53 -12.80 -6.80
C ILE A 55 25.91 -12.26 -8.09
N GLN A 56 25.42 -11.02 -8.10
CA GLN A 56 24.90 -10.39 -9.32
C GLN A 56 25.93 -10.36 -10.45
N GLU A 57 27.18 -9.99 -10.14
CA GLU A 57 28.27 -9.96 -11.11
C GLU A 57 28.54 -11.35 -11.70
N ILE A 58 28.58 -12.40 -10.87
CA ILE A 58 28.77 -13.79 -11.32
C ILE A 58 27.56 -14.29 -12.13
N LEU A 59 26.33 -13.93 -11.73
CA LEU A 59 25.13 -14.26 -12.51
C LEU A 59 25.20 -13.70 -13.93
N GLY A 60 25.82 -12.53 -14.10
CA GLY A 60 26.12 -11.93 -15.39
C GLY A 60 24.89 -11.78 -16.29
N GLU A 61 25.12 -11.88 -17.60
CA GLU A 61 24.06 -11.85 -18.60
C GLU A 61 23.29 -13.19 -18.66
N GLY A 62 22.04 -13.14 -19.12
CA GLY A 62 21.16 -14.30 -19.32
C GLY A 62 19.92 -14.33 -18.42
N PHE A 63 19.82 -13.42 -17.46
CA PHE A 63 18.61 -13.18 -16.67
C PHE A 63 17.96 -11.87 -17.08
N GLU A 64 16.63 -11.90 -17.22
CA GLU A 64 15.81 -10.74 -17.59
C GLU A 64 15.60 -9.81 -16.37
N TYR A 65 15.61 -10.37 -15.17
CA TYR A 65 15.41 -9.61 -13.93
C TYR A 65 16.21 -10.20 -12.76
N VAL A 66 17.01 -9.36 -12.12
CA VAL A 66 17.75 -9.71 -10.89
C VAL A 66 17.46 -8.66 -9.82
N ILE A 67 16.69 -9.03 -8.80
CA ILE A 67 16.42 -8.17 -7.65
C ILE A 67 17.37 -8.50 -6.49
N LEU A 68 17.95 -7.46 -5.90
CA LEU A 68 18.87 -7.59 -4.76
C LEU A 68 18.16 -7.17 -3.48
N GLY A 69 18.25 -8.00 -2.45
CA GLY A 69 17.61 -7.79 -1.17
C GLY A 69 17.91 -6.43 -0.54
N HIS A 70 19.15 -5.97 -0.59
CA HIS A 70 19.55 -4.67 -0.02
C HIS A 70 18.88 -3.46 -0.71
N ARG A 71 18.40 -3.60 -1.94
CA ARG A 71 17.71 -2.53 -2.68
C ARG A 71 16.21 -2.48 -2.40
N ILE A 72 15.65 -3.52 -1.77
CA ILE A 72 14.22 -3.60 -1.47
C ILE A 72 13.84 -2.66 -0.32
N SER A 73 14.64 -2.64 0.74
CA SER A 73 14.39 -1.86 1.95
C SER A 73 15.61 -1.87 2.86
N GLY A 74 15.87 -0.76 3.55
CA GLY A 74 16.88 -0.63 4.60
C GLY A 74 16.57 -1.37 5.92
N HIS A 75 15.40 -2.02 6.04
CA HIS A 75 15.02 -2.77 7.25
C HIS A 75 15.78 -4.09 7.39
N LEU A 76 16.15 -4.46 8.62
CA LEU A 76 16.96 -5.64 8.94
C LEU A 76 16.24 -6.99 8.77
N ASN A 77 14.93 -7.00 8.51
CA ASN A 77 14.11 -8.22 8.50
C ASN A 77 14.42 -9.15 7.31
N PHE A 78 15.33 -10.11 7.53
CA PHE A 78 15.81 -11.03 6.50
C PHE A 78 14.71 -11.93 5.90
N PRO A 79 13.84 -12.61 6.69
CA PRO A 79 12.73 -13.38 6.12
C PRO A 79 11.77 -12.56 5.26
N ARG A 80 11.41 -11.34 5.69
CA ARG A 80 10.52 -10.47 4.90
C ARG A 80 11.18 -9.98 3.61
N ARG A 81 12.51 -9.72 3.60
CA ARG A 81 13.25 -9.41 2.36
C ARG A 81 13.20 -10.57 1.37
N ILE A 82 13.38 -11.82 1.82
CA ILE A 82 13.27 -13.01 0.97
C ILE A 82 11.87 -13.09 0.33
N ALA A 83 10.81 -12.94 1.14
CA ALA A 83 9.44 -12.97 0.65
C ALA A 83 9.17 -11.86 -0.39
N THR A 84 9.70 -10.66 -0.13
CA THR A 84 9.53 -9.51 -1.03
C THR A 84 10.27 -9.70 -2.35
N ALA A 85 11.51 -10.19 -2.30
CA ALA A 85 12.30 -10.51 -3.50
C ALA A 85 11.59 -11.57 -4.35
N TYR A 86 11.12 -12.63 -3.71
CA TYR A 86 10.38 -13.70 -4.36
C TYR A 86 9.14 -13.19 -5.10
N LEU A 87 8.30 -12.37 -4.44
CA LEU A 87 7.08 -11.84 -5.05
C LEU A 87 7.38 -10.88 -6.21
N ASN A 88 8.43 -10.05 -6.11
CA ASN A 88 8.85 -9.19 -7.21
C ASN A 88 9.28 -10.00 -8.44
N CYS A 89 10.08 -11.06 -8.26
CA CYS A 89 10.45 -11.95 -9.36
C CYS A 89 9.23 -12.66 -9.96
N ALA A 90 8.27 -13.07 -9.13
CA ALA A 90 7.08 -13.78 -9.58
C ALA A 90 6.16 -12.89 -10.42
N VAL A 91 6.00 -11.62 -10.05
CA VAL A 91 5.12 -10.68 -10.77
C VAL A 91 5.78 -10.03 -11.98
N TYR A 92 7.12 -9.93 -12.00
CA TYR A 92 7.88 -9.21 -13.02
C TYR A 92 7.46 -9.52 -14.47
N PRO A 93 7.26 -10.78 -14.92
CA PRO A 93 6.94 -11.05 -16.33
C PRO A 93 5.61 -10.47 -16.77
N VAL A 94 4.61 -10.48 -15.86
CA VAL A 94 3.31 -9.88 -16.11
C VAL A 94 3.42 -8.37 -16.12
N TYR A 95 4.19 -7.81 -15.19
CA TYR A 95 4.40 -6.39 -15.06
C TYR A 95 5.19 -5.80 -16.23
N GLN A 96 6.21 -6.49 -16.73
CA GLN A 96 6.98 -6.10 -17.92
C GLN A 96 6.05 -5.95 -19.13
N ARG A 97 5.14 -6.91 -19.36
CA ARG A 97 4.15 -6.79 -20.45
C ARG A 97 3.20 -5.59 -20.27
N PHE A 98 2.81 -5.30 -19.03
CA PHE A 98 2.02 -4.11 -18.73
C PHE A 98 2.80 -2.83 -19.04
N PHE A 99 4.06 -2.76 -18.60
CA PHE A 99 4.97 -1.65 -18.88
C PHE A 99 5.11 -1.42 -20.39
N ASP A 100 5.44 -2.47 -21.15
CA ASP A 100 5.66 -2.40 -22.59
C ASP A 100 4.37 -1.95 -23.31
N ALA A 101 3.21 -2.51 -22.94
CA ALA A 101 1.93 -2.14 -23.54
C ALA A 101 1.56 -0.67 -23.30
N VAL A 102 1.85 -0.13 -22.11
CA VAL A 102 1.61 1.29 -21.80
C VAL A 102 2.55 2.17 -22.63
N ARG A 103 3.83 1.83 -22.72
CA ARG A 103 4.84 2.55 -23.51
C ARG A 103 4.48 2.58 -25.00
N GLU A 104 4.20 1.42 -25.58
CA GLU A 104 3.79 1.29 -26.99
C GLU A 104 2.50 2.07 -27.26
N GLY A 105 1.54 2.04 -26.33
CA GLY A 105 0.31 2.81 -26.40
C GLY A 105 0.58 4.32 -26.47
N MET A 106 1.44 4.85 -25.59
CA MET A 106 1.79 6.27 -25.61
C MET A 106 2.53 6.68 -26.89
N GLU A 107 3.48 5.86 -27.34
CA GLU A 107 4.23 6.11 -28.56
C GLU A 107 3.32 6.14 -29.79
N ARG A 108 2.37 5.19 -29.87
CA ARG A 108 1.38 5.14 -30.97
C ARG A 108 0.48 6.38 -31.01
N GLU A 109 0.06 6.89 -29.86
CA GLU A 109 -0.77 8.09 -29.76
C GLU A 109 0.06 9.40 -29.82
N GLY A 110 1.39 9.32 -29.92
CA GLY A 110 2.28 10.49 -29.95
C GLY A 110 2.33 11.28 -28.63
N LEU A 111 2.07 10.61 -27.51
CA LEU A 111 2.02 11.23 -26.18
C LEU A 111 3.39 11.15 -25.49
N GLY A 112 3.97 12.31 -25.18
CA GLY A 112 5.33 12.42 -24.62
C GLY A 112 5.39 12.89 -23.15
N PHE A 113 4.30 12.77 -22.40
CA PHE A 113 4.28 13.20 -21.00
C PHE A 113 4.78 12.09 -20.05
N PRO A 114 5.34 12.45 -18.88
CA PRO A 114 5.75 11.48 -17.87
C PRO A 114 4.56 10.63 -17.40
N ILE A 115 4.80 9.34 -17.20
CA ILE A 115 3.80 8.39 -16.70
C ILE A 115 4.18 7.99 -15.29
N TYR A 116 3.20 8.04 -14.40
CA TYR A 116 3.34 7.63 -13.02
C TYR A 116 2.44 6.45 -12.73
N VAL A 117 2.91 5.56 -11.87
CA VAL A 117 2.12 4.46 -11.32
C VAL A 117 1.90 4.71 -9.83
N LEU A 118 0.69 4.41 -9.37
CA LEU A 118 0.35 4.51 -7.97
C LEU A 118 0.85 3.28 -7.20
N LYS A 119 1.41 3.51 -6.03
CA LYS A 119 1.95 2.51 -5.12
C LYS A 119 0.99 2.17 -4.00
N ALA A 120 1.25 1.04 -3.34
CA ALA A 120 0.51 0.58 -2.18
C ALA A 120 0.52 1.57 -1.00
N ASP A 121 1.54 2.43 -0.90
CA ASP A 121 1.72 3.41 0.18
C ASP A 121 0.99 4.74 -0.07
N GLY A 122 0.17 4.82 -1.12
CA GLY A 122 -0.58 6.03 -1.47
C GLY A 122 0.25 7.09 -2.21
N GLY A 123 1.54 6.84 -2.45
CA GLY A 123 2.33 7.70 -3.32
C GLY A 123 2.47 7.15 -4.73
N THR A 124 3.10 7.94 -5.59
CA THR A 124 3.44 7.55 -6.96
C THR A 124 4.93 7.28 -7.13
N MET A 125 5.28 6.68 -8.26
CA MET A 125 6.63 6.67 -8.82
C MET A 125 6.52 6.66 -10.35
N SER A 126 7.58 7.05 -11.05
CA SER A 126 7.61 6.96 -12.51
C SER A 126 7.43 5.51 -12.98
N LEU A 127 6.81 5.34 -14.15
CA LEU A 127 6.63 4.04 -14.77
C LEU A 127 7.99 3.33 -14.96
N ASP A 128 9.04 4.07 -15.34
CA ASP A 128 10.40 3.52 -15.50
C ASP A 128 10.98 3.02 -14.17
N ALA A 129 10.84 3.79 -13.09
CA ALA A 129 11.30 3.36 -11.76
C ALA A 129 10.58 2.10 -11.27
N SER A 130 9.32 1.92 -11.66
CA SER A 130 8.50 0.79 -11.21
C SER A 130 8.99 -0.58 -11.67
N LEU A 131 9.76 -0.66 -12.76
CA LEU A 131 10.37 -1.91 -13.23
C LEU A 131 11.39 -2.49 -12.24
N ALA A 132 12.03 -1.64 -11.44
CA ALA A 132 13.01 -2.09 -10.45
C ALA A 132 12.36 -2.91 -9.33
N CYS A 133 11.12 -2.58 -8.94
CA CYS A 133 10.41 -3.22 -7.83
C CYS A 133 8.88 -3.22 -8.10
N PRO A 134 8.40 -4.01 -9.07
CA PRO A 134 6.99 -4.00 -9.51
C PRO A 134 5.99 -4.35 -8.41
N GLY A 135 6.43 -5.09 -7.39
CA GLY A 135 5.64 -5.45 -6.22
C GLY A 135 5.13 -4.24 -5.42
N GLN A 136 5.74 -3.06 -5.57
CA GLN A 136 5.25 -1.83 -4.92
C GLN A 136 3.89 -1.35 -5.44
N THR A 137 3.44 -1.83 -6.61
CA THR A 137 2.15 -1.45 -7.20
C THR A 137 0.96 -2.27 -6.67
N ILE A 138 1.23 -3.22 -5.77
CA ILE A 138 0.17 -4.03 -5.17
C ILE A 138 -0.79 -3.17 -4.35
N LEU A 139 -2.07 -3.52 -4.31
CA LEU A 139 -3.09 -2.75 -3.56
C LEU A 139 -3.16 -1.26 -3.94
N SER A 140 -2.77 -0.90 -5.17
CA SER A 140 -2.86 0.47 -5.67
C SER A 140 -4.30 0.99 -5.71
N GLY A 141 -5.29 0.13 -5.99
CA GLY A 141 -6.72 0.49 -5.97
C GLY A 141 -7.17 1.08 -4.62
N PRO A 142 -7.10 0.31 -3.52
CA PRO A 142 -7.40 0.83 -2.19
C PRO A 142 -6.55 2.06 -1.82
N ALA A 143 -5.28 2.08 -2.18
CA ALA A 143 -4.43 3.25 -1.94
C ALA A 143 -4.96 4.50 -2.67
N ALA A 144 -5.42 4.34 -3.91
CA ALA A 144 -5.99 5.42 -4.72
C ALA A 144 -7.25 5.99 -4.08
N SER A 145 -8.11 5.11 -3.56
CA SER A 145 -9.33 5.48 -2.83
C SER A 145 -9.02 6.37 -1.63
N VAL A 146 -8.02 5.98 -0.84
CA VAL A 146 -7.58 6.76 0.33
C VAL A 146 -7.05 8.13 -0.09
N VAL A 147 -6.17 8.19 -1.09
CA VAL A 147 -5.64 9.46 -1.58
C VAL A 147 -6.75 10.35 -2.16
N GLY A 148 -7.68 9.76 -2.91
CA GLY A 148 -8.84 10.47 -3.48
C GLY A 148 -9.76 11.04 -2.41
N SER A 149 -9.76 10.48 -1.20
CA SER A 149 -10.52 10.98 -0.05
C SER A 149 -9.84 12.12 0.72
N LEU A 150 -8.51 12.26 0.60
CA LEU A 150 -7.72 13.23 1.39
C LEU A 150 -8.22 14.68 1.29
N PRO A 151 -8.62 15.22 0.12
CA PRO A 151 -9.12 16.60 0.03
C PRO A 151 -10.36 16.87 0.89
N PHE A 152 -11.09 15.81 1.27
CA PHE A 152 -12.37 15.86 1.97
C PHE A 152 -12.25 15.37 3.42
N ALA A 153 -11.06 14.99 3.86
CA ALA A 153 -10.82 14.56 5.23
C ALA A 153 -11.01 15.73 6.20
N SER A 154 -11.65 15.49 7.34
CA SER A 154 -11.82 16.51 8.38
C SER A 154 -10.47 16.92 8.95
N SER A 155 -10.29 18.22 9.20
CA SER A 155 -9.12 18.74 9.94
C SER A 155 -9.27 18.58 11.46
N ARG A 156 -10.38 18.00 11.93
CA ARG A 156 -10.67 17.77 13.33
C ARG A 156 -10.91 16.29 13.56
N GLY A 157 -9.93 15.60 14.13
CA GLY A 157 -10.05 14.19 14.50
C GLY A 157 -9.89 13.22 13.33
N ASP A 158 -9.78 11.94 13.68
CA ASP A 158 -9.47 10.88 12.73
C ASP A 158 -10.63 10.59 11.78
N THR A 159 -10.29 10.17 10.56
CA THR A 159 -11.27 9.83 9.53
C THR A 159 -11.11 8.38 9.10
N LEU A 160 -12.20 7.61 9.15
CA LEU A 160 -12.32 6.30 8.55
C LEU A 160 -12.70 6.46 7.08
N VAL A 161 -11.98 5.81 6.17
CA VAL A 161 -12.30 5.80 4.74
C VAL A 161 -12.86 4.43 4.39
N LEU A 162 -14.04 4.39 3.78
CA LEU A 162 -14.74 3.19 3.34
C LEU A 162 -14.96 3.25 1.82
N ASP A 163 -14.21 2.45 1.07
CA ASP A 163 -14.45 2.20 -0.36
C ASP A 163 -15.31 0.97 -0.53
N ILE A 164 -16.61 1.19 -0.70
CA ILE A 164 -17.59 0.14 -0.91
C ILE A 164 -17.70 -0.06 -2.42
N GLY A 165 -17.06 -1.11 -2.93
CA GLY A 165 -17.15 -1.53 -4.32
C GLY A 165 -18.29 -2.53 -4.56
N GLY A 166 -18.30 -3.17 -5.73
CA GLY A 166 -19.23 -4.26 -6.01
C GLY A 166 -18.89 -5.55 -5.25
N THR A 167 -17.60 -5.88 -5.11
CA THR A 167 -17.20 -7.18 -4.51
C THR A 167 -16.71 -7.04 -3.08
N THR A 168 -16.03 -5.94 -2.77
CA THR A 168 -15.29 -5.74 -1.52
C THR A 168 -15.62 -4.39 -0.92
N THR A 169 -15.37 -4.27 0.37
CA THR A 169 -15.26 -2.99 1.06
C THR A 169 -13.83 -2.87 1.56
N ASP A 170 -13.12 -1.87 1.08
CA ASP A 170 -11.77 -1.53 1.50
C ASP A 170 -11.82 -0.40 2.54
N MET A 171 -11.10 -0.59 3.65
CA MET A 171 -11.11 0.30 4.80
C MET A 171 -9.72 0.85 5.05
N ALA A 172 -9.61 2.13 5.37
CA ALA A 172 -8.36 2.76 5.77
C ALA A 172 -8.61 3.86 6.81
N LEU A 173 -7.53 4.36 7.41
CA LEU A 173 -7.59 5.42 8.41
C LEU A 173 -6.69 6.58 7.99
N LEU A 174 -7.22 7.78 8.22
CA LEU A 174 -6.49 9.02 8.17
C LEU A 174 -6.37 9.54 9.60
N VAL A 175 -5.14 9.71 10.08
CA VAL A 175 -4.83 10.31 11.38
C VAL A 175 -4.42 11.75 11.12
N ASP A 176 -5.19 12.71 11.62
CA ASP A 176 -5.00 14.14 11.35
C ASP A 176 -4.77 14.45 9.85
N GLN A 177 -5.64 13.93 8.99
CA GLN A 177 -5.57 14.02 7.51
C GLN A 177 -4.38 13.31 6.85
N VAL A 178 -3.58 12.54 7.59
CA VAL A 178 -2.45 11.78 7.04
C VAL A 178 -2.83 10.29 6.90
N PRO A 179 -2.64 9.66 5.72
CA PRO A 179 -2.86 8.23 5.57
C PRO A 179 -1.96 7.42 6.51
N LEU A 180 -2.56 6.54 7.30
CA LEU A 180 -1.81 5.66 8.18
C LEU A 180 -1.07 4.59 7.37
N LEU A 181 0.24 4.44 7.57
CA LEU A 181 1.07 3.41 6.94
C LEU A 181 1.09 2.11 7.73
N ALA A 182 1.24 0.98 7.03
CA ALA A 182 1.48 -0.31 7.63
C ALA A 182 2.97 -0.42 8.04
N PRO A 183 3.31 -0.43 9.34
CA PRO A 183 4.69 -0.23 9.82
C PRO A 183 5.65 -1.34 9.42
N LEU A 184 5.15 -2.54 9.16
CA LEU A 184 5.97 -3.70 8.80
C LEU A 184 5.89 -4.03 7.31
N GLY A 185 5.07 -3.31 6.55
CA GLY A 185 4.68 -3.65 5.18
C GLY A 185 3.54 -4.66 5.09
N VAL A 186 3.07 -4.89 3.87
CA VAL A 186 1.87 -5.71 3.59
C VAL A 186 2.10 -7.22 3.82
N GLU A 187 1.04 -7.90 4.26
CA GLU A 187 0.97 -9.36 4.35
C GLU A 187 0.05 -9.89 3.24
N LEU A 188 0.55 -10.82 2.42
CA LEU A 188 -0.12 -11.37 1.25
C LEU A 188 -0.20 -12.89 1.37
N GLY A 189 -1.36 -13.40 1.76
CA GLY A 189 -1.49 -14.82 2.11
C GLY A 189 -0.48 -15.20 3.21
N ALA A 190 0.43 -16.13 2.91
CA ALA A 190 1.49 -16.55 3.83
C ALA A 190 2.74 -15.63 3.82
N PHE A 191 2.83 -14.69 2.87
CA PHE A 191 4.03 -13.88 2.67
C PHE A 191 3.95 -12.57 3.46
N LYS A 192 4.85 -12.41 4.43
CA LYS A 192 5.08 -11.13 5.11
C LYS A 192 6.15 -10.37 4.35
N THR A 193 5.81 -9.21 3.79
CA THR A 193 6.70 -8.45 2.91
C THR A 193 7.27 -7.21 3.59
N LEU A 194 8.17 -6.51 2.91
CA LEU A 194 8.63 -5.15 3.21
C LEU A 194 8.09 -4.12 2.21
N ILE A 195 7.07 -4.48 1.43
CA ILE A 195 6.42 -3.52 0.54
C ILE A 195 5.67 -2.54 1.44
N ARG A 196 6.11 -1.28 1.41
CA ARG A 196 5.45 -0.16 2.09
C ARG A 196 4.03 -0.04 1.56
N SER A 197 3.05 0.03 2.45
CA SER A 197 1.64 0.14 2.09
C SER A 197 0.88 0.99 3.09
N LEU A 198 -0.28 1.50 2.69
CA LEU A 198 -1.26 2.01 3.64
C LEU A 198 -1.72 0.89 4.57
N GLN A 199 -2.07 1.25 5.80
CA GLN A 199 -2.74 0.36 6.74
C GLN A 199 -4.20 0.26 6.32
N SER A 200 -4.49 -0.73 5.47
CA SER A 200 -5.83 -1.02 4.99
C SER A 200 -6.36 -2.35 5.51
N HIS A 201 -7.67 -2.54 5.40
CA HIS A 201 -8.34 -3.81 5.65
C HIS A 201 -9.49 -3.98 4.66
N SER A 202 -9.54 -5.13 4.01
CA SER A 202 -10.59 -5.45 3.03
C SER A 202 -11.48 -6.56 3.57
N ILE A 203 -12.79 -6.42 3.36
CA ILE A 203 -13.76 -7.50 3.57
C ILE A 203 -14.45 -7.85 2.26
N ALA A 204 -14.80 -9.13 2.10
CA ALA A 204 -15.54 -9.65 0.95
C ALA A 204 -17.05 -9.35 1.07
N LEU A 205 -17.37 -8.06 1.13
CA LEU A 205 -18.72 -7.54 1.19
C LEU A 205 -18.76 -6.21 0.44
N GLY A 206 -19.59 -6.13 -0.59
CA GLY A 206 -19.84 -4.96 -1.42
C GLY A 206 -21.24 -5.01 -2.03
N GLY A 207 -21.53 -4.11 -2.96
CA GLY A 207 -22.87 -3.99 -3.57
C GLY A 207 -23.37 -5.23 -4.31
N ASP A 208 -22.47 -5.99 -4.95
CA ASP A 208 -22.77 -7.20 -5.75
C ASP A 208 -22.54 -8.50 -4.97
N SER A 209 -22.31 -8.43 -3.65
CA SER A 209 -22.10 -9.64 -2.85
C SER A 209 -23.34 -10.53 -2.85
N LEU A 210 -23.15 -11.85 -2.98
CA LEU A 210 -24.25 -12.80 -3.03
C LEU A 210 -25.06 -12.75 -1.73
N VAL A 211 -26.37 -12.52 -1.86
CA VAL A 211 -27.32 -12.67 -0.76
C VAL A 211 -27.99 -14.03 -0.87
N ARG A 212 -28.00 -14.79 0.23
CA ARG A 212 -28.65 -16.10 0.30
C ARG A 212 -29.26 -16.31 1.68
N ILE A 213 -30.20 -17.25 1.76
CA ILE A 213 -30.64 -17.83 3.02
C ILE A 213 -29.90 -19.15 3.21
N ALA A 214 -29.23 -19.30 4.34
CA ALA A 214 -28.59 -20.55 4.75
C ALA A 214 -28.88 -20.77 6.23
N ASP A 215 -29.28 -22.00 6.59
CA ASP A 215 -29.70 -22.38 7.94
C ASP A 215 -30.80 -21.46 8.52
N GLY A 216 -31.71 -21.00 7.66
CA GLY A 216 -32.80 -20.08 8.03
C GLY A 216 -32.35 -18.65 8.32
N GLN A 217 -31.08 -18.30 8.06
CA GLN A 217 -30.52 -16.97 8.29
C GLN A 217 -30.07 -16.32 6.99
N LEU A 218 -30.20 -14.99 6.96
CA LEU A 218 -29.69 -14.16 5.87
C LEU A 218 -28.15 -14.14 5.93
N GLN A 219 -27.49 -14.45 4.82
CA GLN A 219 -26.05 -14.35 4.65
C GLN A 219 -25.71 -13.49 3.44
N ILE A 220 -24.69 -12.66 3.57
CA ILE A 220 -24.19 -11.75 2.52
C ILE A 220 -22.70 -12.04 2.31
N GLY A 221 -22.32 -12.33 1.07
CA GLY A 221 -20.94 -12.71 0.74
C GLY A 221 -20.54 -14.06 1.36
N PRO A 222 -19.24 -14.41 1.34
CA PRO A 222 -18.15 -13.68 0.70
C PRO A 222 -18.16 -13.78 -0.83
N ASP A 223 -19.00 -14.67 -1.37
CA ASP A 223 -19.03 -14.96 -2.80
C ASP A 223 -19.69 -13.84 -3.62
N ARG A 224 -19.26 -13.70 -4.87
CA ARG A 224 -19.91 -12.89 -5.91
C ARG A 224 -20.22 -13.75 -7.12
N LEU A 225 -21.45 -13.71 -7.61
CA LEU A 225 -21.91 -14.48 -8.77
C LEU A 225 -22.37 -13.56 -9.91
N GLY A 226 -21.54 -12.59 -10.29
CA GLY A 226 -21.88 -11.56 -11.28
C GLY A 226 -22.28 -10.22 -10.65
N PRO A 227 -22.78 -9.26 -11.44
CA PRO A 227 -23.36 -8.03 -10.91
C PRO A 227 -24.72 -8.30 -10.24
N ALA A 228 -25.34 -7.27 -9.68
CA ALA A 228 -26.73 -7.30 -9.22
C ALA A 228 -27.71 -7.83 -10.29
N MET A 229 -28.84 -8.41 -9.87
CA MET A 229 -29.90 -8.85 -10.80
C MET A 229 -30.46 -7.70 -11.62
N ALA A 230 -30.53 -6.50 -11.04
CA ALA A 230 -30.90 -5.26 -11.73
C ALA A 230 -30.02 -4.96 -12.96
N TYR A 231 -28.80 -5.48 -12.97
CA TYR A 231 -27.80 -5.32 -14.02
C TYR A 231 -27.56 -6.61 -14.82
N GLY A 232 -28.53 -7.54 -14.82
CA GLY A 232 -28.45 -8.80 -15.57
C GLY A 232 -27.75 -9.94 -14.84
N GLY A 233 -27.47 -9.77 -13.54
CA GLY A 233 -26.92 -10.82 -12.69
C GLY A 233 -27.89 -11.99 -12.41
N PRO A 234 -27.37 -13.17 -12.05
CA PRO A 234 -28.17 -14.37 -11.81
C PRO A 234 -28.72 -14.49 -10.37
N LYS A 235 -28.25 -13.68 -9.41
CA LYS A 235 -28.55 -13.85 -7.97
C LYS A 235 -28.71 -12.50 -7.26
N PRO A 236 -29.56 -12.42 -6.22
CA PRO A 236 -29.81 -11.18 -5.48
C PRO A 236 -28.58 -10.71 -4.68
N THR A 237 -28.45 -9.40 -4.57
CA THR A 237 -27.31 -8.68 -3.98
C THR A 237 -27.76 -7.51 -3.09
N PRO A 238 -26.89 -6.89 -2.27
CA PRO A 238 -27.20 -5.63 -1.59
C PRO A 238 -27.66 -4.51 -2.51
N THR A 239 -27.09 -4.40 -3.72
CA THR A 239 -27.56 -3.43 -4.72
C THR A 239 -29.02 -3.70 -5.13
N ASP A 240 -29.43 -4.96 -5.28
CA ASP A 240 -30.85 -5.29 -5.57
C ASP A 240 -31.79 -4.87 -4.43
N ALA A 241 -31.32 -4.95 -3.17
CA ALA A 241 -32.07 -4.43 -2.04
C ALA A 241 -32.26 -2.90 -2.11
N LEU A 242 -31.26 -2.15 -2.60
CA LEU A 242 -31.40 -0.71 -2.84
C LEU A 242 -32.47 -0.38 -3.90
N PHE A 243 -32.62 -1.20 -4.94
CA PHE A 243 -33.72 -1.07 -5.91
C PHE A 243 -35.09 -1.29 -5.25
N VAL A 244 -35.24 -2.33 -4.43
CA VAL A 244 -36.51 -2.61 -3.73
C VAL A 244 -36.88 -1.49 -2.75
N LEU A 245 -35.89 -0.85 -2.13
CA LEU A 245 -36.09 0.31 -1.24
C LEU A 245 -36.25 1.63 -1.99
N GLY A 246 -36.24 1.63 -3.33
CA GLY A 246 -36.38 2.82 -4.17
C GLY A 246 -35.21 3.80 -4.06
N ARG A 247 -34.03 3.33 -3.63
CA ARG A 247 -32.81 4.13 -3.52
C ARG A 247 -32.02 4.15 -4.81
N GLU A 248 -32.02 3.04 -5.54
CA GLU A 248 -31.46 2.94 -6.89
C GLU A 248 -32.60 2.74 -7.91
N THR A 249 -32.51 3.41 -9.05
CA THR A 249 -33.58 3.43 -10.07
C THR A 249 -33.09 3.17 -11.48
N VAL A 250 -31.77 3.24 -11.72
CA VAL A 250 -31.19 3.02 -13.05
C VAL A 250 -30.85 1.54 -13.20
N GLY A 251 -31.73 0.77 -13.84
CA GLY A 251 -31.57 -0.67 -14.09
C GLY A 251 -32.92 -1.41 -14.13
N ASP A 252 -32.89 -2.73 -14.14
CA ASP A 252 -34.11 -3.56 -14.08
C ASP A 252 -34.55 -3.77 -12.62
N GLY A 253 -35.32 -2.80 -12.09
CA GLY A 253 -35.87 -2.89 -10.73
C GLY A 253 -36.81 -4.07 -10.52
N TYR A 254 -37.44 -4.60 -11.58
CA TYR A 254 -38.29 -5.78 -11.45
C TYR A 254 -37.46 -7.07 -11.28
N ALA A 255 -36.34 -7.19 -11.99
CA ALA A 255 -35.40 -8.28 -11.79
C ALA A 255 -34.84 -8.29 -10.34
N ALA A 256 -34.47 -7.11 -9.83
CA ALA A 256 -34.06 -6.94 -8.43
C ALA A 256 -35.14 -7.40 -7.46
N TRP A 257 -36.36 -6.87 -7.61
CA TRP A 257 -37.51 -7.22 -6.76
C TRP A 257 -37.81 -8.72 -6.77
N ARG A 258 -37.81 -9.39 -7.93
CA ARG A 258 -38.01 -10.84 -8.01
C ARG A 258 -36.93 -11.64 -7.29
N GLY A 259 -35.69 -11.15 -7.29
CA GLY A 259 -34.59 -11.75 -6.55
C GLY A 259 -34.85 -11.70 -5.04
N ILE A 260 -35.19 -10.52 -4.54
CA ILE A 260 -35.47 -10.26 -3.12
C ILE A 260 -36.76 -10.96 -2.66
N GLU A 261 -37.82 -10.99 -3.47
CA GLU A 261 -39.10 -11.67 -3.16
C GLU A 261 -38.88 -13.16 -2.84
N LYS A 262 -38.02 -13.84 -3.60
CA LYS A 262 -37.68 -15.26 -3.35
C LYS A 262 -36.97 -15.47 -2.02
N LEU A 263 -36.16 -14.51 -1.57
CA LEU A 263 -35.53 -14.55 -0.25
C LEU A 263 -36.56 -14.24 0.84
N ALA A 264 -37.42 -13.26 0.60
CA ALA A 264 -38.48 -12.84 1.51
C ALA A 264 -39.47 -13.98 1.81
N GLY A 265 -39.85 -14.75 0.79
CA GLY A 265 -40.69 -15.95 0.94
C GLY A 265 -40.07 -17.05 1.81
N GLN A 266 -38.74 -17.18 1.81
CA GLN A 266 -38.04 -18.14 2.69
C GLN A 266 -37.98 -17.66 4.14
N LEU A 267 -38.01 -16.35 4.36
CA LEU A 267 -37.98 -15.73 5.69
C LEU A 267 -39.37 -15.45 6.26
N GLY A 268 -40.44 -15.58 5.47
CA GLY A 268 -41.80 -15.18 5.86
C GLY A 268 -41.96 -13.67 6.05
N GLN A 269 -41.21 -12.87 5.29
CA GLN A 269 -41.17 -11.41 5.36
C GLN A 269 -41.65 -10.78 4.06
N SER A 270 -41.93 -9.46 4.05
CA SER A 270 -42.15 -8.74 2.79
C SER A 270 -40.81 -8.49 2.05
N PRO A 271 -40.83 -8.26 0.73
CA PRO A 271 -39.63 -7.89 -0.02
C PRO A 271 -38.94 -6.65 0.57
N GLU A 272 -39.69 -5.64 0.99
CA GLU A 272 -39.18 -4.39 1.56
C GLU A 272 -38.51 -4.61 2.92
N GLN A 273 -39.13 -5.41 3.78
CA GLN A 273 -38.54 -5.80 5.07
C GLN A 273 -37.25 -6.59 4.87
N THR A 274 -37.23 -7.49 3.90
CA THR A 274 -36.04 -8.30 3.56
C THR A 274 -34.93 -7.42 2.98
N ALA A 275 -35.27 -6.48 2.09
CA ALA A 275 -34.33 -5.53 1.53
C ALA A 275 -33.71 -4.64 2.61
N GLN A 276 -34.52 -4.10 3.53
CA GLN A 276 -34.02 -3.31 4.65
C GLN A 276 -33.07 -4.13 5.51
N ARG A 277 -33.43 -5.37 5.84
CA ARG A 277 -32.58 -6.29 6.61
C ARG A 277 -31.25 -6.60 5.92
N ILE A 278 -31.22 -6.70 4.59
CA ILE A 278 -29.99 -6.88 3.81
C ILE A 278 -29.05 -5.68 3.98
N ILE A 279 -29.57 -4.47 3.83
CA ILE A 279 -28.78 -3.24 3.96
C ILE A 279 -28.29 -3.07 5.40
N ASP A 280 -29.17 -3.25 6.38
CA ASP A 280 -28.82 -3.14 7.81
C ASP A 280 -27.71 -4.13 8.18
N GLN A 281 -27.84 -5.39 7.75
CA GLN A 281 -26.81 -6.42 7.99
C GLN A 281 -25.49 -6.08 7.28
N ALA A 282 -25.54 -5.56 6.06
CA ALA A 282 -24.36 -5.16 5.31
C ALA A 282 -23.62 -4.00 6.01
N CYS A 283 -24.34 -2.93 6.37
CA CYS A 283 -23.79 -1.78 7.09
C CYS A 283 -23.25 -2.18 8.47
N ALA A 284 -23.96 -3.02 9.22
CA ALA A 284 -23.50 -3.50 10.52
C ALA A 284 -22.19 -4.31 10.40
N THR A 285 -22.08 -5.15 9.37
CA THR A 285 -20.87 -5.96 9.12
C THR A 285 -19.68 -5.07 8.74
N ILE A 286 -19.89 -4.07 7.89
CA ILE A 286 -18.87 -3.07 7.51
C ILE A 286 -18.39 -2.30 8.76
N LEU A 287 -19.33 -1.75 9.54
CA LEU A 287 -19.00 -0.97 10.75
C LEU A 287 -18.27 -1.81 11.80
N GLU A 288 -18.69 -3.06 12.00
CA GLU A 288 -18.03 -3.96 12.94
C GLU A 288 -16.60 -4.30 12.51
N SER A 289 -16.39 -4.58 11.22
CA SER A 289 -15.05 -4.78 10.66
C SER A 289 -14.16 -3.54 10.84
N ALA A 290 -14.72 -2.34 10.62
CA ALA A 290 -14.00 -1.09 10.84
C ALA A 290 -13.60 -0.92 12.33
N ARG A 291 -14.52 -1.19 13.27
CA ARG A 291 -14.21 -1.18 14.71
C ARG A 291 -13.10 -2.15 15.07
N GLN A 292 -13.13 -3.37 14.52
CA GLN A 292 -12.08 -4.38 14.75
C GLN A 292 -10.73 -3.94 14.18
N MET A 293 -10.73 -3.28 13.01
CA MET A 293 -9.53 -2.70 12.43
C MET A 293 -8.92 -1.64 13.36
N VAL A 294 -9.73 -0.66 13.82
CA VAL A 294 -9.29 0.40 14.74
C VAL A 294 -8.77 -0.21 16.05
N ALA A 295 -9.50 -1.16 16.63
CA ALA A 295 -9.07 -1.84 17.87
C ALA A 295 -7.74 -2.59 17.70
N ARG A 296 -7.51 -3.23 16.55
CA ARG A 296 -6.24 -3.91 16.24
C ARG A 296 -5.09 -2.91 16.09
N ILE A 297 -5.35 -1.73 15.54
CA ILE A 297 -4.36 -0.65 15.41
C ILE A 297 -3.98 -0.12 16.79
N ASN A 298 -4.95 0.19 17.64
CA ASN A 298 -4.69 0.70 19.00
C ASN A 298 -4.04 -0.34 19.94
N ARG A 299 -4.08 -1.63 19.61
CA ARG A 299 -3.42 -2.70 20.38
C ARG A 299 -1.93 -2.88 20.06
N ARG A 300 -1.43 -2.31 18.97
CA ARG A 300 0.00 -2.43 18.62
C ARG A 300 0.77 -1.28 19.27
N PRO A 301 1.98 -1.53 19.80
CA PRO A 301 2.84 -0.45 20.30
C PRO A 301 3.27 0.44 19.12
N VAL A 302 2.61 1.59 19.08
CA VAL A 302 2.92 2.91 18.51
C VAL A 302 3.87 3.05 17.31
N TYR A 303 3.43 3.83 16.29
CA TYR A 303 3.91 3.77 14.91
C TYR A 303 5.00 4.78 14.55
N THR A 304 5.13 5.86 15.32
CA THR A 304 6.23 6.83 15.21
C THR A 304 6.77 7.22 16.58
N VAL A 305 7.97 7.80 16.64
CA VAL A 305 8.56 8.31 17.90
C VAL A 305 7.65 9.35 18.56
N HIS A 306 6.96 10.17 17.77
CA HIS A 306 6.02 11.18 18.28
C HIS A 306 4.79 10.54 18.93
N GLU A 307 4.14 9.61 18.24
CA GLU A 307 2.97 8.92 18.79
C GLU A 307 3.32 8.11 20.05
N LEU A 308 4.54 7.51 20.11
CA LEU A 308 5.02 6.74 21.27
C LEU A 308 5.17 7.64 22.51
N LEU A 309 5.59 8.88 22.30
CA LEU A 309 5.73 9.88 23.36
C LEU A 309 4.37 10.42 23.82
N ASP A 310 3.36 10.45 22.94
CA ASP A 310 2.05 11.05 23.21
C ASP A 310 0.95 10.04 23.62
N GLY A 311 1.18 8.72 23.47
CA GLY A 311 0.18 7.71 23.83
C GLY A 311 -1.09 7.77 22.97
N TYR A 312 -0.96 8.25 21.72
CA TYR A 312 -2.07 8.53 20.82
C TYR A 312 -2.91 7.28 20.56
N GLN A 313 -4.23 7.39 20.75
CA GLN A 313 -5.19 6.36 20.38
C GLN A 313 -6.03 6.85 19.21
N VAL A 314 -6.08 6.06 18.13
CA VAL A 314 -6.88 6.38 16.96
C VAL A 314 -8.35 6.29 17.34
N THR A 315 -9.07 7.39 17.22
CA THR A 315 -10.50 7.50 17.55
C THR A 315 -11.22 8.25 16.43
N PRO A 316 -11.67 7.54 15.38
CA PRO A 316 -12.38 8.15 14.25
C PRO A 316 -13.60 8.92 14.72
N ALA A 317 -13.71 10.17 14.30
CA ALA A 317 -14.89 11.01 14.46
C ALA A 317 -15.71 11.11 13.17
N HIS A 318 -15.07 10.85 12.03
CA HIS A 318 -15.65 10.98 10.69
C HIS A 318 -15.55 9.69 9.89
N ILE A 319 -16.49 9.48 8.97
CA ILE A 319 -16.46 8.44 7.94
C ILE A 319 -16.59 9.10 6.56
N LEU A 320 -15.63 8.83 5.68
CA LEU A 320 -15.76 9.10 4.25
C LEU A 320 -16.13 7.82 3.51
N VAL A 321 -17.22 7.86 2.74
CA VAL A 321 -17.67 6.73 1.92
C VAL A 321 -17.44 7.04 0.45
N LEU A 322 -16.86 6.10 -0.28
CA LEU A 322 -16.61 6.16 -1.72
C LEU A 322 -16.87 4.79 -2.38
N GLY A 323 -16.84 4.74 -3.72
CA GLY A 323 -17.16 3.54 -4.50
C GLY A 323 -18.61 3.46 -5.00
N GLY A 324 -18.88 2.50 -5.91
CA GLY A 324 -20.13 2.33 -6.67
C GLY A 324 -21.46 2.60 -5.93
N PRO A 325 -21.72 1.96 -4.80
CA PRO A 325 -22.93 2.17 -4.00
C PRO A 325 -22.78 3.20 -2.86
N ALA A 326 -21.71 4.01 -2.83
CA ALA A 326 -21.35 4.85 -1.68
C ALA A 326 -22.45 5.79 -1.20
N ALA A 327 -23.08 6.52 -2.12
CA ALA A 327 -24.10 7.51 -1.77
C ALA A 327 -25.29 6.87 -1.02
N HIS A 328 -25.66 5.67 -1.44
CA HIS A 328 -26.75 4.91 -0.82
C HIS A 328 -26.33 4.37 0.54
N PHE A 329 -25.16 3.73 0.63
CA PHE A 329 -24.67 3.16 1.88
C PHE A 329 -24.39 4.22 2.95
N ALA A 330 -23.90 5.41 2.57
CA ALA A 330 -23.60 6.47 3.52
C ALA A 330 -24.81 6.89 4.37
N HIS A 331 -26.01 6.91 3.77
CA HIS A 331 -27.25 7.22 4.50
C HIS A 331 -27.53 6.18 5.61
N TYR A 332 -27.40 4.90 5.29
CA TYR A 332 -27.67 3.80 6.23
C TYR A 332 -26.55 3.67 7.27
N ILE A 333 -25.29 3.86 6.88
CA ILE A 333 -24.15 3.90 7.80
C ILE A 333 -24.32 5.05 8.79
N GLY A 334 -24.64 6.26 8.32
CA GLY A 334 -24.87 7.42 9.19
C GLY A 334 -26.04 7.26 10.15
N SER A 335 -27.02 6.43 9.82
CA SER A 335 -28.14 6.10 10.72
C SER A 335 -27.75 5.04 11.77
N ALA A 336 -26.64 4.32 11.57
CA ALA A 336 -26.19 3.20 12.39
C ALA A 336 -24.96 3.53 13.27
N THR A 337 -24.50 4.77 13.26
CA THR A 337 -23.32 5.21 14.01
C THR A 337 -23.41 6.68 14.42
N ASP A 338 -22.73 7.06 15.50
CA ASP A 338 -22.65 8.45 15.96
C ASP A 338 -21.54 9.26 15.26
N LEU A 339 -20.92 8.69 14.22
CA LEU A 339 -19.82 9.34 13.49
C LEU A 339 -20.39 10.21 12.37
N GLU A 340 -19.71 11.30 12.06
CA GLU A 340 -20.10 12.15 10.95
C GLU A 340 -19.78 11.47 9.62
N VAL A 341 -20.83 11.07 8.87
CA VAL A 341 -20.67 10.35 7.61
C VAL A 341 -20.86 11.29 6.43
N ALA A 342 -19.88 11.31 5.53
CA ALA A 342 -19.95 12.05 4.27
C ALA A 342 -19.58 11.16 3.09
N VAL A 343 -20.11 11.50 1.92
CA VAL A 343 -19.78 10.84 0.65
C VAL A 343 -18.72 11.68 -0.05
N VAL A 344 -17.65 11.04 -0.53
CA VAL A 344 -16.62 11.72 -1.32
C VAL A 344 -17.23 12.26 -2.62
N PRO A 345 -17.06 13.56 -2.95
CA PRO A 345 -17.51 14.10 -4.24
C PRO A 345 -16.94 13.32 -5.41
N ARG A 346 -17.78 13.05 -6.43
CA ARG A 346 -17.42 12.21 -7.58
C ARG A 346 -16.87 10.83 -7.19
N TRP A 347 -17.44 10.23 -6.13
CA TRP A 347 -17.09 8.91 -5.58
C TRP A 347 -16.93 7.80 -6.63
N GLN A 348 -17.61 7.88 -7.78
CA GLN A 348 -17.49 6.92 -8.90
C GLN A 348 -16.09 6.86 -9.52
N VAL A 349 -15.34 7.96 -9.45
CA VAL A 349 -14.02 8.12 -10.07
C VAL A 349 -12.95 8.58 -9.06
N ALA A 350 -13.25 8.46 -7.76
CA ALA A 350 -12.35 8.89 -6.68
C ALA A 350 -10.96 8.26 -6.80
N ASN A 351 -10.87 6.99 -7.23
CA ASN A 351 -9.60 6.29 -7.39
C ASN A 351 -8.75 6.91 -8.51
N ALA A 352 -9.37 7.28 -9.64
CA ALA A 352 -8.66 7.95 -10.72
C ALA A 352 -8.20 9.36 -10.30
N VAL A 353 -9.04 10.07 -9.55
CA VAL A 353 -8.67 11.37 -8.95
C VAL A 353 -7.49 11.19 -8.00
N GLY A 354 -7.56 10.24 -7.08
CA GLY A 354 -6.51 9.93 -6.12
C GLY A 354 -5.18 9.60 -6.79
N ALA A 355 -5.19 8.77 -7.83
CA ALA A 355 -4.00 8.47 -8.62
C ALA A 355 -3.41 9.72 -9.30
N ALA A 356 -4.26 10.64 -9.76
CA ALA A 356 -3.82 11.87 -10.44
C ALA A 356 -3.26 12.94 -9.49
N ILE A 357 -3.67 12.95 -8.22
CA ILE A 357 -3.25 13.95 -7.23
C ILE A 357 -2.22 13.41 -6.22
N ALA A 358 -1.88 12.12 -6.31
CA ALA A 358 -0.92 11.47 -5.43
C ALA A 358 0.51 11.96 -5.68
N ARG A 359 1.16 12.40 -4.62
CA ARG A 359 2.58 12.76 -4.59
C ARG A 359 3.49 11.55 -4.74
N THR A 360 4.68 11.74 -5.31
CA THR A 360 5.73 10.72 -5.33
C THR A 360 6.28 10.46 -3.93
N THR A 361 6.32 9.19 -3.51
CA THR A 361 6.84 8.81 -2.19
C THR A 361 8.04 7.91 -2.32
N CYS A 362 9.03 8.09 -1.45
CA CYS A 362 10.16 7.17 -1.33
C CYS A 362 10.72 7.21 0.10
N GLU A 363 11.63 6.29 0.41
CA GLU A 363 12.29 6.17 1.70
C GLU A 363 13.79 5.89 1.48
N VAL A 364 14.61 6.42 2.39
CA VAL A 364 16.05 6.13 2.48
C VAL A 364 16.42 5.89 3.94
N THR A 365 17.18 4.82 4.18
CA THR A 365 17.82 4.54 5.46
C THR A 365 19.33 4.73 5.36
N LEU A 366 19.85 5.69 6.11
CA LEU A 366 21.26 5.91 6.31
C LEU A 366 21.73 5.19 7.58
N PHE A 367 22.87 4.51 7.48
CA PHE A 367 23.60 3.94 8.61
C PHE A 367 25.02 4.51 8.65
N ALA A 368 25.46 5.01 9.80
CA ALA A 368 26.83 5.43 10.03
C ALA A 368 27.44 4.72 11.24
N ASP A 369 28.66 4.21 11.08
CA ASP A 369 29.48 3.63 12.15
C ASP A 369 30.77 4.46 12.22
N THR A 370 30.85 5.37 13.19
CA THR A 370 31.99 6.28 13.31
C THR A 370 33.22 5.63 13.96
N GLU A 371 33.06 4.46 14.60
CA GLU A 371 34.20 3.64 15.04
C GLU A 371 34.90 3.03 13.82
N ARG A 372 34.12 2.59 12.83
CA ARG A 372 34.62 2.04 11.55
C ARG A 372 34.88 3.10 10.48
N GLY A 373 34.44 4.33 10.71
CA GLY A 373 34.70 5.49 9.86
C GLY A 373 33.94 5.48 8.54
N PHE A 374 32.69 5.00 8.49
CA PHE A 374 31.87 5.09 7.28
C PHE A 374 30.40 5.44 7.55
N ALA A 375 29.75 6.01 6.54
CA ALA A 375 28.30 6.14 6.43
C ALA A 375 27.84 5.55 5.09
N SER A 376 26.72 4.85 5.08
CA SER A 376 26.21 4.10 3.93
C SER A 376 24.68 4.06 3.88
N ALA A 377 24.13 4.10 2.68
CA ALA A 377 22.74 3.77 2.36
C ALA A 377 22.75 2.77 1.21
N PRO A 378 22.82 1.45 1.49
CA PRO A 378 22.99 0.42 0.46
C PRO A 378 21.91 0.43 -0.62
N GLU A 379 20.65 0.72 -0.27
CA GLU A 379 19.57 0.84 -1.26
C GLU A 379 19.84 1.91 -2.33
N GLU A 380 20.61 2.94 -1.99
CA GLU A 380 20.97 4.05 -2.89
C GLU A 380 22.39 3.91 -3.46
N ALA A 381 23.01 2.73 -3.32
CA ALA A 381 24.40 2.48 -3.71
C ALA A 381 25.40 3.52 -3.12
N PHE A 382 25.08 4.05 -1.94
CA PHE A 382 25.85 5.14 -1.32
C PHE A 382 26.74 4.62 -0.19
N SER A 383 28.01 5.06 -0.19
CA SER A 383 28.94 4.89 0.93
C SER A 383 29.99 5.99 0.90
N ARG A 384 30.33 6.57 2.05
CA ARG A 384 31.43 7.52 2.20
C ARG A 384 32.20 7.31 3.50
N PRO A 385 33.51 7.65 3.56
CA PRO A 385 34.21 7.72 4.82
C PRO A 385 33.63 8.83 5.70
N VAL A 386 33.59 8.60 7.01
CA VAL A 386 33.24 9.62 8.02
C VAL A 386 34.25 9.58 9.16
N THR A 387 34.39 10.69 9.88
CA THR A 387 35.28 10.80 11.04
C THR A 387 34.55 10.43 12.32
N SER A 388 35.30 10.32 13.42
CA SER A 388 34.73 10.15 14.76
C SER A 388 33.84 11.33 15.20
N SER A 389 34.01 12.52 14.62
CA SER A 389 33.20 13.71 14.92
C SER A 389 31.82 13.70 14.27
N PHE A 390 31.62 12.92 13.20
CA PHE A 390 30.36 12.83 12.45
C PHE A 390 29.16 12.63 13.38
N GLY A 391 28.26 13.62 13.36
CA GLY A 391 27.14 13.71 14.30
C GLY A 391 25.79 13.35 13.70
N ARG A 392 24.78 13.30 14.58
CA ARG A 392 23.37 13.09 14.23
C ARG A 392 22.86 14.11 13.20
N LEU A 393 23.17 15.40 13.38
CA LEU A 393 22.71 16.46 12.47
C LEU A 393 23.24 16.25 11.05
N GLU A 394 24.53 15.99 10.90
CA GLU A 394 25.15 15.69 9.60
C GLU A 394 24.58 14.41 8.97
N ALA A 395 24.19 13.42 9.78
CA ALA A 395 23.54 12.20 9.31
C ALA A 395 22.12 12.46 8.78
N VAL A 396 21.36 13.32 9.45
CA VAL A 396 20.02 13.74 8.99
C VAL A 396 20.12 14.52 7.68
N GLU A 397 21.02 15.50 7.60
CA GLU A 397 21.26 16.28 6.39
C GLU A 397 21.63 15.37 5.20
N LEU A 398 22.54 14.41 5.42
CA LEU A 398 22.94 13.46 4.39
C LEU A 398 21.78 12.55 3.95
N ALA A 399 20.97 12.07 4.90
CA ALA A 399 19.81 11.25 4.58
C ALA A 399 18.76 12.04 3.77
N HIS A 400 18.53 13.32 4.10
CA HIS A 400 17.65 14.21 3.33
C HIS A 400 18.15 14.42 1.91
N GLU A 401 19.45 14.64 1.72
CA GLU A 401 20.07 14.78 0.40
C GLU A 401 19.86 13.52 -0.45
N LEU A 402 20.14 12.34 0.11
CA LEU A 402 19.93 11.07 -0.58
C LEU A 402 18.47 10.84 -0.95
N LEU A 403 17.54 11.15 -0.03
CA LEU A 403 16.11 11.04 -0.27
C LEU A 403 15.65 11.95 -1.39
N ARG A 404 16.07 13.22 -1.40
CA ARG A 404 15.75 14.19 -2.47
C ARG A 404 16.26 13.71 -3.82
N ASN A 405 17.49 13.23 -3.88
CA ASN A 405 18.09 12.69 -5.11
C ASN A 405 17.31 11.46 -5.61
N LYS A 406 16.87 10.58 -4.71
CA LYS A 406 16.01 9.44 -5.04
C LYS A 406 14.65 9.88 -5.58
N ALA A 407 13.99 10.79 -4.88
CA ALA A 407 12.67 11.31 -5.25
C ALA A 407 12.67 11.90 -6.65
N ILE A 408 13.66 12.73 -7.00
CA ILE A 408 13.79 13.32 -8.33
C ILE A 408 14.00 12.23 -9.40
N ARG A 409 14.82 11.20 -9.13
CA ARG A 409 14.99 10.06 -10.06
C ARG A 409 13.70 9.27 -10.26
N GLU A 410 12.87 9.19 -9.23
CA GLU A 410 11.56 8.52 -9.27
C GLU A 410 10.44 9.44 -9.82
N GLY A 411 10.77 10.68 -10.19
CA GLY A 411 9.87 11.63 -10.87
C GLY A 411 9.15 12.63 -9.96
N ALA A 412 9.59 12.81 -8.71
CA ALA A 412 9.02 13.82 -7.83
C ALA A 412 9.31 15.25 -8.31
N ASP A 413 8.34 16.15 -8.11
CA ASP A 413 8.57 17.60 -8.13
C ASP A 413 9.18 18.04 -6.80
N ASP A 414 10.19 18.90 -6.87
CA ASP A 414 10.91 19.45 -5.73
C ASP A 414 10.00 20.21 -4.75
N ARG A 415 8.91 20.79 -5.26
CA ARG A 415 7.89 21.53 -4.49
C ARG A 415 6.98 20.63 -3.68
N ASP A 416 6.90 19.34 -4.05
CA ASP A 416 6.02 18.36 -3.41
C ASP A 416 6.71 17.63 -2.25
N LEU A 417 7.98 17.92 -1.97
CA LEU A 417 8.76 17.14 -1.00
C LEU A 417 8.43 17.51 0.45
N GLU A 418 7.51 16.78 1.08
CA GLU A 418 7.34 16.78 2.54
C GLU A 418 8.05 15.60 3.17
N ILE A 419 9.15 15.88 3.87
CA ILE A 419 10.05 14.87 4.43
C ILE A 419 9.76 14.65 5.91
N ASP A 420 9.55 13.39 6.29
CA ASP A 420 9.45 12.94 7.67
C ASP A 420 10.71 12.20 8.11
N LEU A 421 11.08 12.42 9.38
CA LEU A 421 12.07 11.63 10.09
C LEU A 421 11.37 10.46 10.81
N VAL A 422 11.54 9.25 10.26
CA VAL A 422 10.85 8.03 10.72
C VAL A 422 11.64 7.33 11.81
N GLU A 423 12.95 7.20 11.61
CA GLU A 423 13.88 6.63 12.58
C GLU A 423 15.00 7.63 12.86
N ASP A 424 15.28 7.86 14.14
CA ASP A 424 16.43 8.63 14.60
C ASP A 424 17.02 7.93 15.82
N SER A 425 18.00 7.07 15.56
CA SER A 425 18.65 6.30 16.62
C SER A 425 20.16 6.54 16.62
N GLN A 426 20.71 6.75 17.81
CA GLN A 426 22.14 6.91 18.04
C GLN A 426 22.56 6.08 19.24
N PHE A 427 23.56 5.22 19.06
CA PHE A 427 24.13 4.39 20.10
C PHE A 427 25.63 4.64 20.22
N ASN A 428 26.11 4.86 21.44
CA ASN A 428 27.54 4.94 21.71
C ASN A 428 28.15 3.53 21.69
N MET A 429 29.23 3.37 20.94
CA MET A 429 30.05 2.16 20.95
C MET A 429 31.01 2.24 22.12
N VAL A 430 31.01 1.23 22.99
CA VAL A 430 31.87 1.18 24.19
C VAL A 430 32.82 -0.01 24.09
N ARG A 431 34.11 0.23 24.31
CA ARG A 431 35.12 -0.81 24.57
C ARG A 431 35.91 -0.45 25.81
N ASP A 432 36.15 -1.42 26.68
CA ASP A 432 36.93 -1.24 27.90
C ASP A 432 36.49 -0.03 28.73
N PHE A 433 35.17 0.21 28.80
CA PHE A 433 34.52 1.36 29.47
C PHE A 433 34.71 2.74 28.81
N TYR A 434 35.31 2.82 27.62
CA TYR A 434 35.48 4.05 26.84
C TYR A 434 34.61 4.06 25.58
N THR A 435 34.05 5.23 25.24
CA THR A 435 33.34 5.43 23.98
C THR A 435 34.34 5.44 22.82
N THR A 436 34.26 4.47 21.91
CA THR A 436 35.13 4.34 20.73
C THR A 436 34.52 4.92 19.47
N GLY A 437 33.21 5.16 19.45
CA GLY A 437 32.49 5.72 18.32
C GLY A 437 30.99 5.72 18.54
N ARG A 438 30.23 5.93 17.47
CA ARG A 438 28.77 6.03 17.48
C ARG A 438 28.22 5.27 16.28
N ASN A 439 27.16 4.51 16.52
CA ASN A 439 26.27 4.00 15.48
C ASN A 439 25.08 4.93 15.37
N ILE A 440 24.91 5.54 14.20
CA ILE A 440 23.80 6.43 13.90
C ILE A 440 22.96 5.77 12.80
N ARG A 441 21.65 5.71 12.99
CA ARG A 441 20.71 5.22 11.99
C ARG A 441 19.59 6.21 11.84
N ILE A 442 19.45 6.72 10.63
CA ILE A 442 18.47 7.71 10.24
C ILE A 442 17.64 7.11 9.11
N THR A 443 16.33 7.07 9.27
CA THR A 443 15.41 6.75 8.19
C THR A 443 14.52 7.96 7.93
N VAL A 444 14.53 8.42 6.68
CA VAL A 444 13.70 9.52 6.22
C VAL A 444 12.82 9.06 5.07
N GLN A 445 11.64 9.64 4.97
CA GLN A 445 10.68 9.31 3.92
C GLN A 445 9.98 10.55 3.42
N ILE A 446 9.42 10.47 2.21
CA ILE A 446 8.42 11.43 1.77
C ILE A 446 7.05 10.94 2.26
N ARG A 447 6.35 11.80 3.00
CA ARG A 447 5.02 11.51 3.52
C ARG A 447 4.03 11.33 2.35
N PRO A 448 3.18 10.28 2.36
CA PRO A 448 2.07 10.18 1.44
C PRO A 448 1.15 11.39 1.56
N GLY A 449 0.70 11.91 0.43
CA GLY A 449 -0.07 13.13 0.40
C GLY A 449 -0.34 13.60 -1.02
N LEU A 450 -0.71 14.88 -1.12
CA LEU A 450 -1.17 15.49 -2.36
C LEU A 450 -0.03 16.30 -3.00
N ILE A 451 0.04 16.30 -4.34
CA ILE A 451 0.92 17.22 -5.09
C ILE A 451 0.53 18.67 -4.80
N HIS A 452 1.47 19.61 -4.79
CA HIS A 452 1.26 21.00 -4.40
C HIS A 452 0.22 21.73 -5.26
N ASP A 453 0.24 21.49 -6.58
CA ASP A 453 -0.58 22.22 -7.55
C ASP A 453 -1.99 21.61 -7.76
N TYR A 454 -2.43 20.70 -6.88
CA TYR A 454 -3.78 20.16 -6.98
C TYR A 454 -4.83 21.24 -6.66
N ARG A 455 -5.79 21.42 -7.55
CA ARG A 455 -6.98 22.24 -7.27
C ARG A 455 -8.00 21.38 -6.54
N ARG A 456 -8.53 21.87 -5.42
CA ARG A 456 -9.69 21.21 -4.79
C ARG A 456 -10.83 21.25 -5.80
N VAL A 457 -11.42 20.09 -6.08
CA VAL A 457 -12.55 19.97 -7.01
C VAL A 457 -13.72 20.87 -6.60
N GLU A 458 -13.79 21.26 -5.32
CA GLU A 458 -14.72 22.22 -4.74
C GLU A 458 -14.58 23.65 -5.29
N ASP A 459 -13.41 24.08 -5.79
CA ASP A 459 -13.24 25.40 -6.42
C ASP A 459 -13.97 25.52 -7.77
N THR A 460 -14.57 24.42 -8.25
CA THR A 460 -15.47 24.41 -9.40
C THR A 460 -16.92 24.19 -8.97
N SER A 461 -17.41 24.95 -7.98
CA SER A 461 -18.84 25.20 -7.85
C SER A 461 -19.32 26.07 -9.00
N THR A 462 -19.39 25.53 -10.22
CA THR A 462 -20.31 26.05 -11.23
C THR A 462 -21.69 25.52 -10.84
N PRO A 463 -22.71 26.37 -10.61
CA PRO A 463 -24.06 25.88 -10.40
C PRO A 463 -24.43 25.07 -11.64
N ALA A 464 -24.89 23.84 -11.44
CA ALA A 464 -25.52 23.08 -12.51
C ALA A 464 -26.62 23.98 -13.10
N ALA A 465 -26.38 24.45 -14.33
CA ALA A 465 -27.38 25.18 -15.09
C ALA A 465 -28.57 24.22 -15.23
N SER A 466 -29.71 24.70 -14.76
CA SER A 466 -31.03 24.19 -15.10
C SER A 466 -31.16 24.05 -16.62
N GLU A 467 -31.37 22.84 -17.10
CA GLU A 467 -32.18 22.52 -18.29
C GLU A 467 -32.71 21.08 -18.18
#